data_AF-A0A2V6E082-F1
#
_entry.id   AF-A0A2V6E082-F1
#
_cell.length_a   1.000
_cell.length_b   1.000
_cell.length_c   1.000
_cell.angle_alpha   90.00
_cell.angle_beta   90.00
_cell.angle_gamma   90.00
#
_symmetry.space_group_name_H-M   'P 1'
#
loop_
_entity.id
_entity.type
_entity.pdbx_description
1 polymer ?
#
loop_
_entity_poly.entity_id
_entity_poly.type
_entity_poly.pdbx_seq_one_letter_code
_entity_poly.pdbx_strand_id
1 'polypeptide(L)'
;MVPVHLFGQTADMDPILKFARQHGLVVVEDAAQAHGAEYKNRRAGSMGEIGCFSFYPGKNLGALGEAGAIVTNNLELADKIRVLRDHGQARKYHHTIVGWNCRMDAIQGACLAIKLRHLDRGNDLRRTHAARYSAAFKEVEEVISPLDAEYARHVYHIYAIRVQDRD
;
A
#
# COMPACT_ATOMS: atom_id res chain seq x y z
N MET A 1 0.32 -15.96 -0.90
CA MET A 1 1.42 -15.15 -1.46
C MET A 1 1.28 -13.72 -0.97
N VAL A 2 2.38 -13.02 -0.73
CA VAL A 2 2.37 -11.63 -0.23
C VAL A 2 3.21 -10.72 -1.15
N PRO A 3 2.66 -10.27 -2.30
CA PRO A 3 3.34 -9.29 -3.13
C PRO A 3 3.43 -7.95 -2.40
N VAL A 4 4.62 -7.35 -2.42
CA VAL A 4 4.88 -6.02 -1.84
C VAL A 4 4.93 -4.98 -2.95
N HIS A 5 4.16 -3.90 -2.80
CA HIS A 5 4.18 -2.75 -3.71
C HIS A 5 5.26 -1.75 -3.28
N LEU A 6 6.50 -2.14 -3.51
CA LEU A 6 7.67 -1.48 -2.96
C LEU A 6 7.87 -0.07 -3.54
N PHE A 7 8.28 0.86 -2.69
CA PHE A 7 8.56 2.26 -2.99
C PHE A 7 7.38 3.05 -3.59
N GLY A 8 6.20 2.45 -3.64
CA GLY A 8 4.99 3.02 -4.24
C GLY A 8 4.78 2.64 -5.69
N GLN A 9 5.46 1.61 -6.21
CA GLN A 9 5.14 0.96 -7.48
C GLN A 9 4.46 -0.38 -7.20
N THR A 10 3.41 -0.70 -7.95
CA THR A 10 2.75 -2.00 -7.85
C THR A 10 3.66 -3.12 -8.36
N ALA A 11 3.52 -4.31 -7.77
CA ALA A 11 4.12 -5.51 -8.34
C ALA A 11 3.42 -5.85 -9.67
N ASP A 12 4.01 -6.69 -10.51
CA ASP A 12 3.30 -7.18 -11.70
C ASP A 12 2.23 -8.20 -11.29
N MET A 13 1.01 -7.72 -11.09
CA MET A 13 -0.03 -8.48 -10.39
C MET A 13 -0.71 -9.55 -11.26
N ASP A 14 -0.88 -9.35 -12.57
CA ASP A 14 -1.54 -10.35 -13.42
C ASP A 14 -0.85 -11.73 -13.40
N PRO A 15 0.49 -11.85 -13.59
CA PRO A 15 1.14 -13.14 -13.51
C PRO A 15 1.09 -13.74 -12.10
N ILE A 16 1.20 -12.92 -11.05
CA ILE A 16 1.10 -13.37 -9.65
C ILE A 16 -0.29 -13.95 -9.37
N LEU A 17 -1.34 -13.23 -9.74
CA LEU A 17 -2.73 -13.65 -9.57
C LEU A 17 -3.04 -14.90 -10.40
N LYS A 18 -2.51 -15.00 -11.63
CA LYS A 18 -2.65 -16.20 -12.46
C LYS A 18 -2.02 -17.41 -11.78
N PHE A 19 -0.78 -17.28 -11.31
CA PHE A 19 -0.07 -18.36 -10.61
C PHE A 19 -0.80 -18.77 -9.33
N ALA A 20 -1.23 -17.80 -8.53
CA ALA A 20 -1.94 -18.05 -7.28
C ALA A 20 -3.24 -18.84 -7.51
N ARG A 21 -4.05 -18.43 -8.50
CA ARG A 21 -5.28 -19.15 -8.87
C ARG A 21 -5.02 -20.59 -9.32
N GLN A 22 -3.97 -20.82 -10.11
CA GLN A 22 -3.62 -22.17 -10.59
C GLN A 22 -3.23 -23.13 -9.45
N HIS A 23 -2.79 -22.60 -8.31
CA HIS A 23 -2.33 -23.37 -7.16
C HIS A 23 -3.26 -23.25 -5.93
N GLY A 24 -4.44 -22.63 -6.07
CA GLY A 24 -5.35 -22.42 -4.95
C GLY A 24 -4.78 -21.55 -3.82
N LEU A 25 -3.87 -20.63 -4.15
CA LEU A 25 -3.22 -19.74 -3.17
C LEU A 25 -3.98 -18.43 -3.05
N VAL A 26 -4.09 -17.93 -1.82
CA VAL A 26 -4.62 -16.59 -1.51
C VAL A 26 -3.53 -15.54 -1.75
N VAL A 27 -3.91 -14.37 -2.27
CA VAL A 27 -3.02 -13.21 -2.44
C VAL A 27 -3.37 -12.12 -1.44
N VAL A 28 -2.38 -11.71 -0.64
CA VAL A 28 -2.48 -10.59 0.30
C VAL A 28 -1.51 -9.52 -0.15
N GLU A 29 -1.99 -8.41 -0.69
CA GLU A 29 -1.16 -7.28 -1.10
C GLU A 29 -0.63 -6.54 0.12
N ASP A 30 0.70 -6.39 0.21
CA ASP A 30 1.31 -5.37 1.04
C ASP A 30 1.42 -4.06 0.24
N ALA A 31 0.44 -3.18 0.47
CA ALA A 31 0.33 -1.87 -0.14
C ALA A 31 0.80 -0.75 0.82
N ALA A 32 1.58 -1.06 1.86
CA ALA A 32 2.02 -0.11 2.87
C ALA A 32 2.77 1.10 2.30
N GLN A 33 3.36 0.99 1.11
CA GLN A 33 4.10 2.05 0.44
C GLN A 33 3.37 2.60 -0.80
N ALA A 34 2.16 2.13 -1.12
CA ALA A 34 1.55 2.30 -2.45
C ALA A 34 0.17 2.97 -2.42
N HIS A 35 -0.06 3.89 -1.47
CA HIS A 35 -1.32 4.64 -1.36
C HIS A 35 -1.62 5.40 -2.65
N GLY A 36 -2.68 4.98 -3.35
CA GLY A 36 -3.10 5.56 -4.62
C GLY A 36 -2.30 5.11 -5.84
N ALA A 37 -1.36 4.17 -5.70
CA ALA A 37 -0.71 3.56 -6.87
C ALA A 37 -1.71 2.73 -7.66
N GLU A 38 -1.45 2.55 -8.95
CA GLU A 38 -2.31 1.78 -9.84
C GLU A 38 -1.53 0.67 -10.54
N TYR A 39 -2.24 -0.40 -10.89
CA TYR A 39 -1.82 -1.45 -11.81
C TYR A 39 -2.93 -1.61 -12.86
N LYS A 40 -2.67 -1.25 -14.11
CA LYS A 40 -3.65 -1.28 -15.22
C LYS A 40 -5.00 -0.69 -14.80
N ASN A 41 -4.98 0.53 -14.25
CA ASN A 41 -6.13 1.28 -13.71
C ASN A 41 -6.83 0.69 -12.49
N ARG A 42 -6.32 -0.39 -11.88
CA ARG A 42 -6.78 -0.92 -10.59
C ARG A 42 -5.93 -0.35 -9.46
N ARG A 43 -6.54 0.11 -8.38
CA ARG A 43 -5.80 0.69 -7.24
C ARG A 43 -5.05 -0.43 -6.49
N ALA A 44 -3.87 -0.10 -5.98
CA ALA A 44 -3.14 -0.98 -5.06
C ALA A 44 -4.05 -1.42 -3.90
N GLY A 45 -3.94 -2.68 -3.48
CA GLY A 45 -4.77 -3.27 -2.43
C GLY A 45 -6.15 -3.75 -2.89
N SER A 46 -6.49 -3.62 -4.18
CA SER A 46 -7.81 -4.04 -4.72
C SER A 46 -7.74 -5.24 -5.66
N MET A 47 -6.61 -5.93 -5.75
CA MET A 47 -6.32 -6.94 -6.77
C MET A 47 -6.27 -8.37 -6.22
N GLY A 48 -5.75 -8.56 -5.01
CA GLY A 48 -5.80 -9.81 -4.26
C GLY A 48 -7.06 -9.94 -3.40
N GLU A 49 -7.11 -10.98 -2.57
CA GLU A 49 -8.17 -11.16 -1.58
C GLU A 49 -8.16 -10.07 -0.51
N ILE A 50 -6.98 -9.62 -0.10
CA ILE A 50 -6.77 -8.65 0.97
C ILE A 50 -5.70 -7.65 0.55
N GLY A 51 -5.94 -6.37 0.80
CA GLY A 51 -4.93 -5.30 0.73
C GLY A 51 -4.63 -4.72 2.11
N CYS A 52 -3.35 -4.60 2.44
CA CYS A 52 -2.87 -4.07 3.71
C CYS A 52 -2.17 -2.72 3.52
N PHE A 53 -2.51 -1.73 4.34
CA PHE A 53 -1.93 -0.40 4.31
C PHE A 53 -1.35 -0.01 5.67
N SER A 54 -0.25 0.73 5.64
CA SER A 54 0.33 1.41 6.79
C SER A 54 0.11 2.91 6.63
N PHE A 55 -0.30 3.58 7.68
CA PHE A 55 -0.43 5.03 7.72
C PHE A 55 0.65 5.66 8.61
N TYR A 56 1.83 5.06 8.68
CA TYR A 56 2.97 5.70 9.35
C TYR A 56 3.17 7.14 8.80
N PRO A 57 3.57 8.15 9.60
CA PRO A 57 3.52 9.55 9.19
C PRO A 57 4.28 9.87 7.89
N GLY A 58 5.36 9.13 7.59
CA GLY A 58 6.14 9.28 6.36
C GLY A 58 5.51 8.71 5.09
N LYS A 59 4.39 7.97 5.16
CA LYS A 59 3.71 7.41 3.97
C LYS A 59 3.04 8.51 3.14
N ASN A 60 2.75 8.21 1.87
CA ASN A 60 2.01 9.13 0.99
C ASN A 60 0.68 9.59 1.62
N LEU A 61 0.02 8.67 2.34
CA LEU A 61 -1.10 8.98 3.23
C LEU A 61 -0.72 8.63 4.68
N GLY A 62 0.09 9.46 5.33
CA GLY A 62 0.45 9.26 6.74
C GLY A 62 -0.56 9.83 7.73
N ALA A 63 -0.76 9.15 8.85
CA ALA A 63 -1.49 9.64 10.02
C ALA A 63 -0.59 10.56 10.88
N LEU A 64 -1.06 10.96 12.06
CA LEU A 64 -0.27 11.73 13.06
C LEU A 64 0.50 10.82 14.03
N GLY A 65 0.53 9.50 13.76
CA GLY A 65 1.18 8.49 14.57
C GLY A 65 1.09 7.13 13.86
N GLU A 66 0.94 6.06 14.64
CA GLU A 66 0.78 4.70 14.09
C GLU A 66 -0.68 4.43 13.72
N ALA A 67 -0.89 3.90 12.52
CA ALA A 67 -2.19 3.42 12.07
C ALA A 67 -2.02 2.48 10.86
N GLY A 68 -3.05 1.67 10.59
CA GLY A 68 -3.11 0.81 9.42
C GLY A 68 -4.54 0.49 9.02
N ALA A 69 -4.71 -0.04 7.82
CA ALA A 69 -6.00 -0.50 7.32
C ALA A 69 -5.85 -1.81 6.55
N ILE A 70 -6.96 -2.55 6.55
CA ILE A 70 -7.16 -3.69 5.67
C ILE A 70 -8.36 -3.39 4.78
N VAL A 71 -8.24 -3.72 3.50
CA VAL A 71 -9.34 -3.67 2.52
C VAL A 71 -9.55 -5.06 1.93
N THR A 72 -10.79 -5.38 1.59
CA THR A 72 -11.17 -6.63 0.92
C THR A 72 -12.55 -6.47 0.30
N ASN A 73 -12.84 -7.20 -0.77
CA ASN A 73 -14.18 -7.32 -1.34
C ASN A 73 -14.96 -8.51 -0.77
N ASN A 74 -14.33 -9.37 0.04
CA ASN A 74 -14.97 -10.52 0.65
C ASN A 74 -15.59 -10.12 2.00
N LEU A 75 -16.93 -10.12 2.08
CA LEU A 75 -17.67 -9.71 3.28
C LEU A 75 -17.42 -10.64 4.48
N GLU A 76 -17.30 -11.95 4.25
CA GLU A 76 -17.02 -12.92 5.32
C GLU A 76 -15.63 -12.68 5.92
N LEU A 77 -14.63 -12.42 5.08
CA LEU A 77 -13.30 -12.03 5.54
C LEU A 77 -13.35 -10.68 6.27
N ALA A 78 -14.06 -9.69 5.74
CA ALA A 78 -14.19 -8.38 6.37
C ALA A 78 -14.78 -8.48 7.78
N ASP A 79 -15.83 -9.28 7.97
CA ASP A 79 -16.45 -9.49 9.27
C ASP A 79 -15.54 -10.23 10.23
N LYS A 80 -14.86 -11.29 9.76
CA LYS A 80 -13.86 -12.00 10.57
C LYS A 80 -12.72 -11.07 11.00
N ILE A 81 -12.21 -10.22 10.11
CA ILE A 81 -11.16 -9.25 10.40
C ILE A 81 -11.63 -8.22 11.44
N ARG A 82 -12.87 -7.72 11.34
CA ARG A 82 -13.44 -6.79 12.33
C ARG A 82 -13.48 -7.38 13.73
N VAL A 83 -13.90 -8.65 13.83
CA VAL A 83 -13.92 -9.40 15.10
C VAL A 83 -12.50 -9.59 15.64
N LEU A 84 -11.56 -10.05 14.81
CA LEU A 84 -10.16 -10.25 15.19
C LEU A 84 -9.48 -8.96 15.67
N ARG A 85 -9.77 -7.82 15.04
CA ARG A 85 -9.21 -6.50 15.36
C ARG A 85 -9.64 -5.98 16.74
N ASP A 86 -10.72 -6.51 17.28
CA ASP A 86 -11.35 -6.04 18.52
C ASP A 86 -11.45 -7.17 19.56
N HIS A 87 -10.31 -7.76 19.94
CA HIS A 87 -10.20 -8.84 20.93
C HIS A 87 -11.04 -10.08 20.60
N GLY A 88 -11.38 -10.31 19.34
CA GLY A 88 -12.26 -11.41 18.96
C GLY A 88 -13.74 -11.18 19.32
N GLN A 89 -14.12 -9.93 19.59
CA GLN A 89 -15.45 -9.54 20.04
C GLN A 89 -16.43 -9.46 18.85
N ALA A 90 -17.40 -10.37 18.81
CA ALA A 90 -18.47 -10.35 17.80
C ALA A 90 -19.66 -9.46 18.22
N ARG A 91 -19.89 -9.36 19.54
CA ARG A 91 -20.88 -8.49 20.18
C ARG A 91 -20.30 -8.01 21.52
N LYS A 92 -20.77 -6.89 22.06
CA LYS A 92 -20.25 -6.33 23.33
C LYS A 92 -20.19 -7.41 24.42
N TYR A 93 -18.99 -7.63 24.97
CA TYR A 93 -18.67 -8.66 25.98
C TYR A 93 -18.81 -10.12 25.54
N HIS A 94 -18.93 -10.40 24.24
CA HIS A 94 -18.99 -11.75 23.69
C HIS A 94 -17.87 -11.99 22.68
N HIS A 95 -16.91 -12.83 23.08
CA HIS A 95 -15.69 -13.12 22.33
C HIS A 95 -15.78 -14.55 21.76
N THR A 96 -15.81 -14.67 20.42
CA THR A 96 -16.04 -15.96 19.75
C THR A 96 -14.75 -16.63 19.28
N ILE A 97 -13.67 -15.86 19.14
CA ILE A 97 -12.35 -16.31 18.69
C ILE A 97 -11.27 -15.53 19.46
N VAL A 98 -10.04 -16.04 19.48
CA VAL A 98 -8.90 -15.25 19.99
C VAL A 98 -8.60 -14.13 19.00
N GLY A 99 -8.48 -12.89 19.49
CA GLY A 99 -8.14 -11.71 18.68
C GLY A 99 -7.21 -10.75 19.41
N TRP A 100 -7.05 -9.54 18.86
CA TRP A 100 -6.07 -8.55 19.30
C TRP A 100 -6.70 -7.17 19.51
N ASN A 101 -5.98 -6.25 20.15
CA ASN A 101 -6.33 -4.84 20.16
C ASN A 101 -5.60 -4.12 19.01
N CYS A 102 -6.26 -4.00 17.85
CA CYS A 102 -5.66 -3.37 16.67
C CYS A 102 -6.57 -2.29 16.07
N ARG A 103 -7.38 -1.63 16.91
CA ARG A 103 -8.25 -0.53 16.49
C ARG A 103 -7.40 0.69 16.15
N MET A 104 -7.85 1.46 15.16
CA MET A 104 -7.29 2.78 14.85
C MET A 104 -7.96 3.83 15.73
N ASP A 105 -7.18 4.74 16.29
CA ASP A 105 -7.71 5.86 17.07
C ASP A 105 -8.55 6.80 16.21
N ALA A 106 -9.63 7.33 16.78
CA ALA A 106 -10.53 8.25 16.07
C ALA A 106 -9.83 9.51 15.55
N ILE A 107 -8.84 10.03 16.29
CA ILE A 107 -8.05 11.19 15.87
C ILE A 107 -7.22 10.91 14.61
N GLN A 108 -6.67 9.70 14.50
CA GLN A 108 -5.94 9.27 13.30
C GLN A 108 -6.90 9.16 12.11
N GLY A 109 -8.07 8.56 12.32
CA GLY A 109 -9.11 8.48 11.31
C GLY A 109 -9.57 9.86 10.80
N ALA A 110 -9.77 10.83 11.70
CA ALA A 110 -10.15 12.19 11.33
C ALA A 110 -9.06 12.89 10.50
N CYS A 111 -7.80 12.77 10.88
CA CYS A 111 -6.67 13.32 10.11
C CYS A 111 -6.57 12.67 8.72
N LEU A 112 -6.63 11.34 8.65
CA LEU A 112 -6.57 10.58 7.40
C LEU A 112 -7.72 10.95 6.46
N ALA A 113 -8.94 11.13 6.98
CA ALA A 113 -10.09 11.55 6.18
C ALA A 113 -9.94 12.94 5.54
N ILE A 114 -9.14 13.83 6.14
CA ILE A 114 -8.77 15.12 5.52
C ILE A 114 -7.70 14.90 4.47
N LYS A 115 -6.59 14.23 4.81
CA LYS A 115 -5.45 14.01 3.92
C LYS A 115 -5.81 13.19 2.68
N LEU A 116 -6.73 12.22 2.80
CA LEU A 116 -7.17 11.36 1.70
C LEU A 116 -7.75 12.16 0.53
N ARG A 117 -8.44 13.28 0.79
CA ARG A 117 -9.00 14.17 -0.25
C ARG A 117 -7.93 14.83 -1.11
N HIS A 118 -6.70 14.88 -0.61
CA HIS A 118 -5.55 15.49 -1.27
C HIS A 118 -4.53 14.45 -1.75
N LEU A 119 -4.78 13.15 -1.51
CA LEU A 119 -3.82 12.08 -1.81
C LEU A 119 -3.42 12.08 -3.29
N ASP A 120 -4.40 12.07 -4.20
CA ASP A 120 -4.11 12.01 -5.64
C ASP A 120 -3.31 13.23 -6.09
N ARG A 121 -3.71 14.45 -5.68
CA ARG A 121 -2.92 15.66 -5.94
C ARG A 121 -1.49 15.57 -5.38
N GLY A 122 -1.33 15.04 -4.17
CA GLY A 122 0.00 14.84 -3.56
C GLY A 122 0.87 13.84 -4.33
N ASN A 123 0.28 12.75 -4.80
CA ASN A 123 0.95 11.75 -5.63
C ASN A 123 1.34 12.33 -7.00
N ASP A 124 0.50 13.17 -7.59
CA ASP A 124 0.80 13.87 -8.86
C ASP A 124 2.02 14.81 -8.72
N LEU A 125 2.09 15.54 -7.61
CA LEU A 125 3.25 16.38 -7.28
C LEU A 125 4.52 15.54 -7.10
N ARG A 126 4.44 14.40 -6.38
CA ARG A 126 5.57 13.47 -6.24
C ARG A 126 6.07 12.96 -7.59
N ARG A 127 5.18 12.59 -8.51
CA ARG A 127 5.57 12.20 -9.88
C ARG A 127 6.25 13.34 -10.64
N THR A 128 5.79 14.57 -10.46
CA THR A 128 6.43 15.75 -11.08
C THR A 128 7.85 15.94 -10.55
N HIS A 129 8.07 15.76 -9.24
CA HIS A 129 9.42 15.79 -8.65
C HIS A 129 10.30 14.63 -9.10
N ALA A 130 9.75 13.41 -9.17
CA ALA A 130 10.45 12.24 -9.66
C ALA A 130 10.93 12.42 -11.11
N ALA A 131 10.08 12.97 -12.00
CA ALA A 131 10.47 13.27 -13.38
C ALA A 131 11.63 14.28 -13.44
N ARG A 132 11.64 15.29 -12.55
CA ARG A 132 12.75 16.24 -12.46
C ARG A 132 14.05 15.57 -12.01
N TYR A 133 13.99 14.67 -11.01
CA TYR A 133 15.16 13.90 -10.61
C TYR A 133 15.66 12.99 -11.72
N SER A 134 14.77 12.26 -12.41
CA SER A 134 15.15 11.39 -13.53
C SER A 134 15.79 12.17 -14.68
N ALA A 135 15.31 13.39 -14.95
CA ALA A 135 15.94 14.26 -15.95
C ALA A 135 17.33 14.75 -15.49
N ALA A 136 17.47 15.13 -14.22
CA ALA A 136 18.75 15.61 -13.66
C ALA A 136 19.81 14.51 -13.58
N PHE A 137 19.42 13.28 -13.28
CA PHE A 137 20.35 12.14 -13.20
C PHE A 137 20.64 11.48 -14.55
N LYS A 138 19.99 11.91 -15.64
CA LYS A 138 20.12 11.29 -16.97
C LYS A 138 21.57 11.27 -17.48
N GLU A 139 22.37 12.27 -17.13
CA GLU A 139 23.76 12.42 -17.56
C GLU A 139 24.78 11.98 -16.49
N VAL A 140 24.31 11.43 -15.37
CA VAL A 140 25.17 10.91 -14.30
C VAL A 140 25.25 9.39 -14.45
N GLU A 141 26.28 8.90 -15.15
CA GLU A 141 26.42 7.49 -15.54
C GLU A 141 26.43 6.53 -14.34
N GLU A 142 26.93 6.98 -13.19
CA GLU A 142 27.00 6.20 -11.96
C GLU A 142 25.64 6.02 -11.27
N VAL A 143 24.64 6.81 -11.64
CA VAL A 143 23.31 6.82 -11.01
C VAL A 143 22.28 6.11 -11.89
N ILE A 144 21.72 5.03 -11.37
CA ILE A 144 20.60 4.33 -11.99
C ILE A 144 19.30 4.76 -11.31
N SER A 145 18.52 5.60 -11.99
CA SER A 145 17.19 6.03 -11.57
C SER A 145 16.17 4.87 -11.49
N PRO A 146 15.12 5.01 -10.66
CA PRO A 146 14.00 4.07 -10.65
C PRO A 146 13.28 4.07 -12.01
N LEU A 147 12.81 2.89 -12.42
CA LEU A 147 12.03 2.71 -13.64
C LEU A 147 10.53 2.68 -13.31
N ASP A 148 9.75 3.47 -14.02
CA ASP A 148 8.29 3.35 -14.04
C ASP A 148 7.88 2.17 -14.92
N ALA A 149 7.28 1.16 -14.30
CA ALA A 149 6.74 0.02 -15.03
C ALA A 149 5.52 0.45 -15.86
N GLU A 150 5.43 0.01 -17.13
CA GLU A 150 4.35 0.41 -18.05
C GLU A 150 2.95 0.07 -17.53
N TYR A 151 2.83 -1.01 -16.76
CA TYR A 151 1.57 -1.42 -16.15
C TYR A 151 1.18 -0.60 -14.91
N ALA A 152 2.10 0.20 -14.36
CA ALA A 152 1.95 0.83 -13.06
C ALA A 152 1.79 2.35 -13.15
N ARG A 153 1.06 2.91 -12.19
CA ARG A 153 1.13 4.35 -11.88
C ARG A 153 1.88 4.53 -10.57
N HIS A 154 3.18 4.79 -10.67
CA HIS A 154 4.07 4.93 -9.52
C HIS A 154 3.72 6.18 -8.68
N VAL A 155 3.61 6.04 -7.36
CA VAL A 155 3.37 7.16 -6.43
C VAL A 155 4.61 7.66 -5.72
N TYR A 156 5.78 7.08 -6.01
CA TYR A 156 7.08 7.48 -5.47
C TYR A 156 7.03 7.78 -3.97
N HIS A 157 6.65 6.79 -3.17
CA HIS A 157 6.84 6.86 -1.72
C HIS A 157 8.32 7.13 -1.41
N ILE A 158 9.20 6.42 -2.12
CA ILE A 158 10.64 6.62 -2.15
C ILE A 158 11.08 6.70 -3.62
N TYR A 159 11.92 7.68 -3.96
CA TYR A 159 12.65 7.71 -5.23
C TYR A 159 14.00 7.01 -4.99
N ALA A 160 14.03 5.69 -5.22
CA ALA A 160 15.20 4.88 -4.92
C ALA A 160 16.14 4.81 -6.13
N ILE A 161 17.36 5.35 -5.97
CA ILE A 161 18.44 5.21 -6.96
C ILE A 161 19.35 4.04 -6.62
N ARG A 162 20.11 3.55 -7.61
CA ARG A 162 21.24 2.64 -7.39
C ARG A 162 22.52 3.31 -7.87
N VAL A 163 23.61 3.07 -7.15
CA VAL A 163 24.97 3.51 -7.48
C VAL A 163 25.93 2.34 -7.26
N GLN A 164 27.10 2.37 -7.89
CA GLN A 164 28.19 1.48 -7.54
C GLN A 164 28.77 1.90 -6.17
N ASP A 165 29.23 0.94 -5.37
CA ASP A 165 29.94 1.16 -4.10
C ASP A 165 29.26 2.13 -3.11
N ARG A 166 28.00 1.84 -2.75
CA ARG A 166 27.19 2.67 -1.84
C ARG A 166 27.77 2.79 -0.41
N ASP A 167 28.51 1.78 0.04
CA ASP A 167 29.00 1.64 1.42
C ASP A 167 30.45 2.12 1.55
#